data_AF-A0A9X0W8W1-F1
#
_entry.id   AF-A0A9X0W8W1-F1
#
_cell.length_a   1.000
_cell.length_b   1.000
_cell.length_c   1.000
_cell.angle_alpha   90.00
_cell.angle_beta   90.00
_cell.angle_gamma   90.00
#
_symmetry.space_group_name_H-M   'P 1'
#
loop_
_entity.id
_entity.type
_entity.pdbx_description
1 polymer ?
#
loop_
_entity_poly.entity_id
_entity_poly.type
_entity_poly.pdbx_seq_one_letter_code
_entity_poly.pdbx_strand_id
1 'polypeptide(L)'
;MATSNQERLQNVIGLVVWADVDQIMVRAKVFLEEFAPNYLADETLHPDNLLDQLRMDLFNASVIDYLDGRGVEVELSVEHDIATWIEANTPAMVSANLRLMEQQFGAPGVETHLDVVKLHQLIKLNVFEAVQQRAIEECWATLETMLVTLTEEAAD
;
A
#
# COMPACT_ATOMS: atom_id res chain seq x y z
N MET A 1 14.76 25.64 16.52
CA MET A 1 13.32 25.74 16.82
C MET A 1 12.81 24.34 17.09
N ALA A 2 12.09 24.10 18.19
CA ALA A 2 11.52 22.79 18.45
C ALA A 2 10.30 22.59 17.53
N THR A 3 10.31 21.55 16.69
CA THR A 3 9.12 21.11 15.96
C THR A 3 7.98 20.84 16.93
N SER A 4 6.80 21.35 16.61
CA SER A 4 5.59 21.12 17.40
C SER A 4 5.26 19.62 17.46
N ASN A 5 4.58 19.18 18.50
CA ASN A 5 4.14 17.78 18.62
C ASN A 5 3.27 17.33 17.43
N GLN A 6 2.54 18.27 16.83
CA GLN A 6 1.72 18.03 15.64
C GLN A 6 2.57 17.76 14.39
N GLU A 7 3.61 18.55 14.14
CA GLU A 7 4.53 18.33 13.01
C GLU A 7 5.27 17.00 13.14
N ARG A 8 5.71 16.66 14.36
CA ARG A 8 6.37 15.37 14.63
C ARG A 8 5.43 14.20 14.34
N LEU A 9 4.17 14.30 14.77
CA LEU A 9 3.17 13.27 14.53
C LEU A 9 2.85 13.11 13.04
N GLN A 10 2.73 14.21 12.30
CA GLN A 10 2.56 14.18 10.85
C GLN A 10 3.75 13.51 10.15
N ASN A 11 4.97 13.76 10.61
CA ASN A 11 6.15 13.08 10.08
C ASN A 11 6.12 11.58 10.36
N VAL A 12 5.70 11.14 11.55
CA VAL A 12 5.56 9.71 11.87
C VAL A 12 4.50 9.05 11.01
N ILE A 13 3.33 9.70 10.84
CA ILE A 13 2.29 9.22 9.92
C ILE A 13 2.87 9.03 8.53
N GLY A 14 3.55 10.05 8.00
CA GLY A 14 4.20 9.98 6.68
C GLY A 14 5.21 8.83 6.57
N LEU A 15 6.02 8.59 7.61
CA LEU A 15 6.98 7.49 7.63
C LEU A 15 6.31 6.10 7.60
N VAL A 16 5.21 5.92 8.34
CA VAL A 16 4.49 4.64 8.37
C VAL A 16 3.81 4.39 7.02
N VAL A 17 3.16 5.40 6.43
CA VAL A 17 2.58 5.29 5.09
C VAL A 17 3.67 5.01 4.05
N TRP A 18 4.81 5.69 4.14
CA TRP A 18 5.91 5.47 3.20
C TRP A 18 6.51 4.06 3.31
N ALA A 19 6.53 3.47 4.51
CA ALA A 19 6.93 2.08 4.68
C ALA A 19 5.97 1.10 3.98
N ASP A 20 4.65 1.35 4.01
CA ASP A 20 3.70 0.56 3.23
C ASP A 20 4.00 0.64 1.73
N VAL A 21 4.19 1.87 1.20
CA VAL A 21 4.52 2.10 -0.21
C VAL A 21 5.82 1.41 -0.62
N ASP A 22 6.87 1.50 0.19
CA ASP A 22 8.16 0.86 -0.09
C ASP A 22 8.03 -0.66 -0.21
N GLN A 23 7.29 -1.30 0.72
CA GLN A 23 7.07 -2.74 0.69
C GLN A 23 6.24 -3.18 -0.51
N ILE A 24 5.21 -2.43 -0.88
CA ILE A 24 4.40 -2.67 -2.08
C ILE A 24 5.29 -2.57 -3.33
N MET A 25 6.09 -1.51 -3.44
CA MET A 25 7.00 -1.31 -4.57
C MET A 25 8.04 -2.43 -4.70
N VAL A 26 8.61 -2.90 -3.58
CA VAL A 26 9.57 -4.02 -3.59
C VAL A 26 8.91 -5.29 -4.11
N ARG A 27 7.71 -5.64 -3.62
CA ARG A 27 6.97 -6.82 -4.07
C ARG A 27 6.57 -6.73 -5.53
N ALA A 28 6.12 -5.55 -5.96
CA ALA A 28 5.78 -5.28 -7.35
C ALA A 28 6.98 -5.47 -8.28
N LYS A 29 8.17 -5.01 -7.89
CA LYS A 29 9.39 -5.22 -8.67
C LYS A 29 9.72 -6.71 -8.81
N VAL A 30 9.63 -7.47 -7.72
CA VAL A 30 9.83 -8.93 -7.77
C VAL A 30 8.83 -9.58 -8.72
N PHE A 31 7.56 -9.18 -8.69
CA PHE A 31 6.55 -9.67 -9.64
C PHE A 31 6.94 -9.36 -11.10
N LEU A 32 7.30 -8.10 -11.39
CA LEU A 32 7.65 -7.65 -12.73
C LEU A 32 8.94 -8.29 -13.25
N GLU A 33 9.91 -8.58 -12.39
CA GLU A 33 11.21 -9.16 -12.77
C GLU A 33 11.15 -10.69 -12.91
N GLU A 34 10.42 -11.38 -12.04
CA GLU A 34 10.46 -12.85 -11.96
C GLU A 34 9.24 -13.53 -12.60
N PHE A 35 8.07 -12.89 -12.56
CA PHE A 35 6.80 -13.52 -12.95
C PHE A 35 6.29 -13.00 -14.29
N ALA A 36 6.25 -11.67 -14.48
CA ALA A 36 5.74 -11.06 -15.71
C ALA A 36 6.40 -11.58 -17.01
N PRO A 37 7.72 -11.89 -17.07
CA PRO A 37 8.33 -12.47 -18.27
C PRO A 37 7.69 -13.79 -18.70
N ASN A 38 7.21 -14.61 -17.76
CA ASN A 38 6.56 -15.89 -18.09
C ASN A 38 5.20 -15.68 -18.77
N TYR A 39 4.45 -14.65 -18.36
CA TYR A 39 3.19 -14.28 -19.00
C TYR A 39 3.43 -13.75 -20.42
N LEU A 40 4.47 -12.93 -20.59
CA LEU A 40 4.82 -12.35 -21.89
C LEU A 40 5.35 -13.39 -22.89
N ALA A 41 6.00 -14.45 -22.40
CA ALA A 41 6.46 -15.56 -23.22
C ALA A 41 5.37 -16.60 -23.54
N ASP A 42 4.18 -16.52 -22.92
CA ASP A 42 3.09 -17.46 -23.13
C ASP A 42 2.26 -17.08 -24.38
N GLU A 43 2.57 -17.73 -25.51
CA GLU A 43 1.88 -17.55 -26.78
C GLU A 43 0.39 -17.98 -26.75
N THR A 44 -0.08 -18.62 -25.67
CA THR A 44 -1.48 -19.05 -25.53
C THR A 44 -2.40 -17.97 -24.96
N LEU A 45 -1.84 -16.89 -24.41
CA LEU A 45 -2.61 -15.77 -23.89
C LEU A 45 -3.00 -14.80 -25.02
N HIS A 46 -4.29 -14.45 -25.06
CA HIS A 46 -4.78 -13.44 -26.00
C HIS A 46 -4.25 -12.05 -25.58
N PRO A 47 -3.65 -11.26 -26.48
CA PRO A 47 -3.05 -9.96 -26.15
C PRO A 47 -4.01 -9.02 -25.41
N ASP A 48 -5.28 -8.97 -25.85
CA ASP A 48 -6.31 -8.10 -25.24
C ASP A 48 -6.61 -8.44 -23.77
N ASN A 49 -6.33 -9.66 -23.32
CA ASN A 49 -6.55 -10.08 -21.92
C ASN A 49 -5.26 -10.08 -21.10
N LEU A 50 -4.09 -10.02 -21.75
CA LEU A 50 -2.80 -10.15 -21.08
C LEU A 50 -2.50 -8.97 -20.15
N LEU A 51 -2.75 -7.74 -20.62
CA LEU A 51 -2.53 -6.55 -19.81
C LEU A 51 -3.45 -6.52 -18.59
N ASP A 52 -4.72 -6.84 -18.76
CA ASP A 52 -5.69 -6.87 -17.67
C ASP A 52 -5.36 -7.98 -16.66
N GLN A 53 -4.98 -9.17 -17.13
CA GLN A 53 -4.51 -10.26 -16.28
C GLN A 53 -3.28 -9.84 -15.48
N LEU A 54 -2.25 -9.30 -16.14
CA LEU A 54 -1.03 -8.83 -15.49
C LEU A 54 -1.31 -7.70 -14.48
N ARG A 55 -2.24 -6.79 -14.80
CA ARG A 55 -2.67 -5.72 -13.89
C ARG A 55 -3.25 -6.30 -12.60
N MET A 56 -4.16 -7.26 -12.72
CA MET A 56 -4.79 -7.90 -11.57
C MET A 56 -3.78 -8.73 -10.75
N ASP A 57 -2.94 -9.52 -11.42
CA ASP A 57 -1.96 -10.37 -10.74
C ASP A 57 -0.87 -9.53 -10.05
N LEU A 58 -0.43 -8.43 -10.68
CA LEU A 58 0.48 -7.46 -10.06
C LEU A 58 -0.16 -6.82 -8.83
N PHE A 59 -1.43 -6.40 -8.91
CA PHE A 59 -2.13 -5.81 -7.77
C PHE A 59 -2.25 -6.80 -6.61
N ASN A 60 -2.63 -8.05 -6.91
CA ASN A 60 -2.73 -9.11 -5.92
C ASN A 60 -1.39 -9.36 -5.23
N ALA A 61 -0.32 -9.58 -5.99
CA ALA A 61 1.00 -9.92 -5.45
C ALA A 61 1.69 -8.77 -4.69
N SER A 62 1.44 -7.52 -5.09
CA SER A 62 2.08 -6.35 -4.50
C SER A 62 1.30 -5.72 -3.36
N VAL A 63 -0.03 -5.59 -3.50
CA VAL A 63 -0.89 -4.89 -2.54
C VAL A 63 -1.64 -5.88 -1.66
N ILE A 64 -2.39 -6.82 -2.23
CA ILE A 64 -3.23 -7.73 -1.43
C ILE A 64 -2.37 -8.65 -0.57
N ASP A 65 -1.40 -9.35 -1.16
CA ASP A 65 -0.52 -10.28 -0.45
C ASP A 65 0.33 -9.57 0.62
N TYR A 66 0.68 -8.30 0.39
CA TYR A 66 1.35 -7.47 1.40
C TYR A 66 0.44 -7.23 2.60
N LEU A 67 -0.80 -6.78 2.35
CA LEU A 67 -1.78 -6.45 3.37
C LEU A 67 -2.24 -7.69 4.13
N ASP A 68 -2.46 -8.82 3.44
CA ASP A 68 -2.79 -10.11 4.05
C ASP A 68 -1.62 -10.63 4.92
N GLY A 69 -0.39 -10.59 4.40
CA GLY A 69 0.81 -10.96 5.16
C GLY A 69 1.04 -10.09 6.40
N ARG A 70 0.48 -8.87 6.42
CA ARG A 70 0.48 -7.95 7.55
C ARG A 70 -0.72 -8.16 8.49
N GLY A 71 -1.70 -8.98 8.11
CA GLY A 71 -2.93 -9.23 8.87
C GLY A 71 -3.91 -8.06 8.83
N VAL A 72 -3.91 -7.28 7.75
CA VAL A 72 -4.90 -6.22 7.51
C VAL A 72 -6.15 -6.87 6.90
N GLU A 73 -7.29 -6.69 7.55
CA GLU A 73 -8.58 -7.19 7.05
C GLU A 73 -9.07 -6.29 5.92
N VAL A 74 -8.77 -6.68 4.68
CA VAL A 74 -9.20 -6.01 3.44
C VAL A 74 -10.06 -6.93 2.59
N GLU A 75 -10.82 -6.37 1.66
CA GLU A 75 -11.56 -7.15 0.68
C GLU A 75 -10.59 -7.82 -0.31
N LEU A 76 -10.65 -9.15 -0.45
CA LEU A 76 -9.73 -9.88 -1.35
C LEU A 76 -10.20 -9.89 -2.82
N SER A 77 -11.46 -9.55 -3.07
CA SER A 77 -12.02 -9.41 -4.42
C SER A 77 -11.82 -7.99 -4.94
N VAL A 78 -11.16 -7.85 -6.09
CA VAL A 78 -11.00 -6.58 -6.79
C VAL A 78 -11.80 -6.66 -8.09
N GLU A 79 -12.94 -5.98 -8.17
CA GLU A 79 -13.77 -5.92 -9.39
C GLU A 79 -13.23 -4.90 -10.40
N HIS A 80 -12.00 -5.10 -10.90
CA HIS A 80 -11.30 -4.27 -11.92
C HIS A 80 -11.20 -2.74 -11.65
N ASP A 81 -11.80 -2.21 -10.60
CA ASP A 81 -11.71 -0.82 -10.16
C ASP A 81 -10.83 -0.72 -8.92
N ILE A 82 -9.51 -0.70 -9.17
CA ILE A 82 -8.50 -0.66 -8.13
C ILE A 82 -8.56 0.64 -7.32
N ALA A 83 -8.92 1.77 -7.93
CA ALA A 83 -9.03 3.04 -7.23
C ALA A 83 -10.17 2.99 -6.18
N THR A 84 -11.34 2.52 -6.58
CA THR A 84 -12.47 2.32 -5.65
C THR A 84 -12.12 1.30 -4.56
N TRP A 85 -11.40 0.23 -4.91
CA TRP A 85 -10.92 -0.74 -3.91
C TRP A 85 -9.97 -0.09 -2.89
N ILE A 86 -9.01 0.73 -3.32
CA ILE A 86 -8.07 1.43 -2.42
C ILE A 86 -8.84 2.36 -1.49
N GLU A 87 -9.78 3.15 -2.01
CA GLU A 87 -10.64 4.03 -1.21
C GLU A 87 -11.39 3.24 -0.14
N ALA A 88 -12.07 2.15 -0.54
CA ALA A 88 -12.86 1.33 0.38
C ALA A 88 -12.04 0.66 1.49
N ASN A 89 -10.78 0.29 1.19
CA ASN A 89 -9.92 -0.45 2.13
C ASN A 89 -8.96 0.45 2.93
N THR A 90 -8.84 1.73 2.57
CA THR A 90 -7.99 2.70 3.29
C THR A 90 -8.24 2.75 4.80
N PRO A 91 -9.49 2.74 5.31
CA PRO A 91 -9.74 2.75 6.75
C PRO A 91 -9.14 1.55 7.48
N ALA A 92 -9.15 0.36 6.87
CA ALA A 92 -8.54 -0.84 7.44
C ALA A 92 -7.01 -0.73 7.50
N MET A 93 -6.38 -0.20 6.44
CA MET A 93 -4.94 0.06 6.40
C MET A 93 -4.52 1.06 7.48
N VAL A 94 -5.25 2.17 7.61
CA VAL A 94 -5.01 3.17 8.66
C VAL A 94 -5.18 2.55 10.05
N SER A 95 -6.21 1.75 10.27
CA SER A 95 -6.42 1.06 11.55
C SER A 95 -5.27 0.11 11.89
N ALA A 96 -4.74 -0.63 10.91
CA ALA A 96 -3.54 -1.45 11.09
C ALA A 96 -2.30 -0.60 11.40
N ASN A 97 -2.12 0.55 10.73
CA ASN A 97 -1.03 1.48 11.01
C ASN A 97 -1.11 2.08 12.42
N LEU A 98 -2.31 2.45 12.86
CA LEU A 98 -2.53 2.93 14.23
C LEU A 98 -2.22 1.88 15.27
N ARG A 99 -2.69 0.64 15.07
CA ARG A 99 -2.36 -0.49 15.97
C ARG A 99 -0.84 -0.70 16.06
N LEU A 100 -0.13 -0.59 14.95
CA LEU A 100 1.34 -0.70 14.93
C LEU A 100 1.98 0.44 15.73
N MET A 101 1.52 1.68 15.55
CA MET A 101 2.00 2.83 16.32
C MET A 101 1.74 2.62 17.82
N GLU A 102 0.53 2.23 18.21
CA GLU A 102 0.13 1.95 19.59
C GLU A 102 0.99 0.87 20.26
N GLN A 103 1.28 -0.22 19.54
CA GLN A 103 2.16 -1.29 20.04
C GLN A 103 3.57 -0.78 20.35
N GLN A 104 4.10 0.14 19.53
CA GLN A 104 5.40 0.76 19.79
C GLN A 104 5.37 1.71 21.00
N PHE A 105 4.23 2.38 21.27
CA PHE A 105 4.01 3.14 22.51
C PHE A 105 3.83 2.25 23.74
N GLY A 106 3.44 0.99 23.57
CA GLY A 106 3.26 0.01 24.64
C GLY A 106 4.54 -0.71 25.10
N ALA A 107 5.66 -0.50 24.41
CA ALA A 107 6.90 -1.23 24.67
C ALA A 107 7.56 -0.83 26.02
N PRO A 108 8.24 -1.77 26.72
CA PRO A 108 8.91 -1.48 27.98
C PRO A 108 9.89 -0.31 27.84
N GLY A 109 9.64 0.78 28.58
CA GLY A 109 10.43 2.03 28.51
C GLY A 109 9.69 3.25 27.98
N VAL A 110 8.43 3.10 27.54
CA VAL A 110 7.55 4.21 27.14
C VAL A 110 6.44 4.39 28.20
N GLU A 111 6.12 5.63 28.59
CA GLU A 111 5.11 5.92 29.63
C GLU A 111 3.69 5.64 29.11
N THR A 112 3.02 4.60 29.63
CA THR A 112 2.27 3.65 28.79
C THR A 112 0.74 3.76 28.76
N HIS A 113 0.11 4.76 29.37
CA HIS A 113 -1.37 4.86 29.33
C HIS A 113 -1.95 6.26 29.09
N LEU A 114 -1.26 7.32 29.49
CA LEU A 114 -1.71 8.68 29.20
C LEU A 114 -1.43 9.09 27.74
N ASP A 115 -0.59 8.34 27.03
CA ASP A 115 -0.07 8.69 25.71
C ASP A 115 -0.89 8.15 24.53
N VAL A 116 -1.58 7.00 24.65
CA VAL A 116 -2.44 6.48 23.56
C VAL A 116 -3.70 7.35 23.37
N VAL A 117 -4.33 7.78 24.46
CA VAL A 117 -5.49 8.70 24.39
C VAL A 117 -5.06 10.05 23.79
N LYS A 118 -3.88 10.55 24.17
CA LYS A 118 -3.32 11.77 23.57
C LYS A 118 -2.95 11.56 22.10
N LEU A 119 -2.41 10.39 21.73
CA LEU A 119 -2.12 10.04 20.35
C LEU A 119 -3.39 10.11 19.51
N HIS A 120 -4.48 9.47 19.96
CA HIS A 120 -5.78 9.53 19.28
C HIS A 120 -6.36 10.95 19.21
N GLN A 121 -6.17 11.76 20.25
CA GLN A 121 -6.59 13.18 20.23
C GLN A 121 -5.79 14.03 19.25
N LEU A 122 -4.52 13.68 19.01
CA LEU A 122 -3.62 14.42 18.12
C LEU A 122 -3.71 13.92 16.66
N ILE A 123 -4.07 12.66 16.44
CA ILE A 123 -4.28 12.09 15.11
C ILE A 123 -5.67 12.47 14.61
N LYS A 124 -5.71 13.23 13.51
CA LYS A 124 -6.92 13.41 12.73
C LYS A 124 -7.06 12.22 11.77
N LEU A 125 -7.94 11.27 12.09
CA LEU A 125 -8.10 10.03 11.32
C LEU A 125 -8.35 10.28 9.83
N ASN A 126 -9.22 11.24 9.51
CA ASN A 126 -9.49 11.63 8.13
C ASN A 126 -8.26 12.17 7.37
N VAL A 127 -7.31 12.79 8.07
CA VAL A 127 -6.04 13.22 7.47
C VAL A 127 -5.12 12.02 7.24
N PHE A 128 -5.10 11.07 8.17
CA PHE A 128 -4.34 9.84 7.99
C PHE A 128 -4.89 9.02 6.81
N GLU A 129 -6.20 8.81 6.76
CA GLU A 129 -6.88 8.16 5.64
C GLU A 129 -6.56 8.84 4.31
N ALA A 130 -6.69 10.17 4.23
CA ALA A 130 -6.35 10.89 3.00
C ALA A 130 -4.87 10.74 2.59
N VAL A 131 -3.94 10.72 3.55
CA VAL A 131 -2.51 10.52 3.27
C VAL A 131 -2.22 9.08 2.83
N GLN A 132 -2.82 8.10 3.50
CA GLN A 132 -2.69 6.68 3.16
C GLN A 132 -3.25 6.41 1.76
N GLN A 133 -4.51 6.77 1.51
CA GLN A 133 -5.18 6.58 0.23
C GLN A 133 -4.34 7.15 -0.91
N ARG A 134 -3.98 8.43 -0.80
CA ARG A 134 -3.20 9.12 -1.82
C ARG A 134 -1.86 8.43 -2.09
N ALA A 135 -1.15 8.00 -1.05
CA ALA A 135 0.14 7.36 -1.22
C ALA A 135 0.05 6.01 -1.93
N ILE A 136 -0.99 5.21 -1.62
CA ILE A 136 -1.25 3.94 -2.30
C ILE A 136 -1.72 4.16 -3.74
N GLU A 137 -2.56 5.16 -4.01
CA GLU A 137 -2.97 5.55 -5.36
C GLU A 137 -1.79 6.02 -6.22
N GLU A 138 -0.92 6.87 -5.69
CA GLU A 138 0.30 7.33 -6.38
C GLU A 138 1.28 6.17 -6.64
N CYS A 139 1.42 5.26 -5.68
CA CYS A 139 2.18 4.02 -5.84
C CYS A 139 1.59 3.16 -6.96
N TRP A 140 0.28 2.93 -6.95
CA TRP A 140 -0.40 2.12 -7.96
C TRP A 140 -0.28 2.72 -9.36
N ALA A 141 -0.48 4.03 -9.52
CA ALA A 141 -0.29 4.70 -10.80
C ALA A 141 1.14 4.54 -11.35
N THR A 142 2.14 4.51 -10.45
CA THR A 142 3.53 4.24 -10.83
C THR A 142 3.70 2.80 -11.33
N LEU A 143 3.13 1.82 -10.61
CA LEU A 143 3.19 0.41 -11.00
C LEU A 143 2.49 0.14 -12.33
N GLU A 144 1.33 0.76 -12.55
CA GLU A 144 0.60 0.66 -13.81
C GLU A 144 1.43 1.21 -14.98
N THR A 145 2.11 2.35 -14.78
CA THR A 145 3.02 2.89 -15.80
C THR A 145 4.16 1.92 -16.11
N MET A 146 4.77 1.32 -15.08
CA MET A 146 5.83 0.32 -15.27
C MET A 146 5.34 -0.91 -16.04
N LEU A 147 4.13 -1.39 -15.73
CA LEU A 147 3.53 -2.53 -16.40
C LEU A 147 3.25 -2.25 -17.88
N VAL A 148 2.68 -1.08 -18.19
CA VAL A 148 2.41 -0.67 -19.58
C VAL A 148 3.71 -0.62 -20.38
N THR A 149 4.75 0.04 -19.86
CA THR A 149 6.07 0.08 -20.52
C THR A 149 6.63 -1.31 -20.78
N LEU A 150 6.56 -2.22 -19.80
CA LEU A 150 7.02 -3.59 -19.97
C LEU A 150 6.26 -4.33 -21.08
N THR A 151 4.95 -4.16 -21.16
CA THR A 151 4.14 -4.80 -22.20
C THR A 151 4.38 -4.22 -23.59
N GLU A 152 4.66 -2.92 -23.70
CA GLU A 152 5.02 -2.27 -24.97
C GLU A 152 6.38 -2.75 -25.46
N GLU A 153 7.38 -2.84 -24.58
CA GLU A 153 8.73 -3.34 -24.91
C GLU A 153 8.72 -4.81 -25.37
N ALA A 154 7.78 -5.62 -24.90
CA ALA A 154 7.65 -7.02 -25.30
C ALA A 154 6.96 -7.22 -26.67
N ALA A 155 6.28 -6.18 -27.18
CA ALA A 155 5.57 -6.23 -28.46
C ALA A 155 6.42 -5.79 -29.68
N ASP A 156 7.57 -5.16 -29.43
CA ASP A 156 8.55 -4.67 -30.43
C ASP A 156 9.59 -5.73 -30.82
#